data_AF-M5DVN4-F1
#
_entry.id   AF-M5DVN4-F1
#
_cell.length_a   1.000
_cell.length_b   1.000
_cell.length_c   1.000
_cell.angle_alpha   90.00
_cell.angle_beta   90.00
_cell.angle_gamma   90.00
#
_symmetry.space_group_name_H-M   'P 1'
#
loop_
_entity.id
_entity.type
_entity.pdbx_description
1 polymer ?
#
loop_
_entity_poly.entity_id
_entity_poly.type
_entity_poly.pdbx_seq_one_letter_code
_entity_poly.pdbx_strand_id
1 'polypeptide(L)'
;MAKSEEEEVELTEVQRIAALEDSVSLNRKIVFVLAILAIVGLSTASTLGIVSLLQPDVEYVDKRALTLLQEEVDALRKQATESAESFSQAKQILDSSSATAFKSVLLDQEQSYQSHLTALKQGMRDLARMLPGSRTWLDMYDEQMNAAIAQSVARSKQLAALQTNALPIPQAIPGQAATASKP
;
A
#
# COMPACT_ATOMS: atom_id res chain seq x y z
N MET A 1 23.88 88.45 76.37
CA MET A 1 22.42 88.59 76.56
C MET A 1 21.97 89.71 75.64
N ALA A 2 20.99 89.62 74.74
CA ALA A 2 19.84 88.74 74.50
C ALA A 2 19.59 88.68 72.96
N LYS A 3 19.35 87.53 72.32
CA LYS A 3 18.07 86.86 71.94
C LYS A 3 17.05 87.75 71.20
N SER A 4 16.71 87.39 69.94
CA SER A 4 15.43 87.49 69.18
C SER A 4 15.77 87.50 67.66
N GLU A 5 15.16 86.81 66.70
CA GLU A 5 14.17 85.74 66.59
C GLU A 5 14.22 85.23 65.13
N GLU A 6 13.91 83.96 64.92
CA GLU A 6 13.89 83.27 63.62
C GLU A 6 12.65 83.68 62.82
N GLU A 7 12.81 84.23 61.61
CA GLU A 7 11.70 84.36 60.65
C GLU A 7 11.68 83.12 59.73
N GLU A 8 11.02 82.09 60.24
CA GLU A 8 10.55 80.95 59.46
C GLU A 8 9.39 81.44 58.59
N VAL A 9 9.65 81.70 57.30
CA VAL A 9 8.60 82.08 56.34
C VAL A 9 7.71 80.86 56.09
N GLU A 10 6.69 80.70 56.93
CA GLU A 10 5.64 79.70 56.74
C GLU A 10 4.84 80.04 55.47
N LEU A 11 5.03 79.22 54.44
CA LEU A 11 4.22 79.22 53.22
C LEU A 11 2.73 79.11 53.57
N THR A 12 1.95 80.15 53.21
CA THR A 12 0.50 80.23 53.44
C THR A 12 -0.25 79.00 52.93
N GLU A 13 -1.28 78.56 53.67
CA GLU A 13 -2.04 77.32 53.44
C GLU A 13 -2.58 77.18 52.00
N VAL A 14 -2.92 78.30 51.36
CA VAL A 14 -3.42 78.33 49.97
C VAL A 14 -2.36 77.93 48.94
N GLN A 15 -1.09 78.30 49.15
CA GLN A 15 0.02 77.89 48.28
C GLN A 15 0.37 76.41 48.47
N ARG A 16 0.20 75.87 49.70
CA ARG A 16 0.35 74.44 49.96
C ARG A 16 -0.75 73.64 49.27
N ILE A 17 -2.01 74.10 49.29
CA ILE A 17 -3.13 73.43 48.63
C ILE A 17 -2.95 73.42 47.10
N ALA A 18 -2.51 74.53 46.48
CA ALA A 18 -2.25 74.58 45.04
C ALA A 18 -1.09 73.68 44.60
N ALA A 19 0.00 73.61 45.37
CA ALA A 19 1.12 72.69 45.10
C ALA A 19 0.74 71.21 45.31
N LEU A 20 -0.14 70.94 46.29
CA LEU A 20 -0.71 69.61 46.50
C LEU A 20 -1.68 69.22 45.38
N GLU A 21 -2.48 70.15 44.86
CA GLU A 21 -3.40 69.88 43.73
C GLU A 21 -2.65 69.56 42.44
N ASP A 22 -1.57 70.30 42.13
CA ASP A 22 -0.75 70.04 40.94
C ASP A 22 -0.02 68.67 41.04
N SER A 23 0.59 68.37 42.19
CA SER A 23 1.27 67.09 42.43
C SER A 23 0.31 65.88 42.47
N VAL A 24 -0.90 66.04 43.02
CA VAL A 24 -1.95 65.01 42.99
C VAL A 24 -2.49 64.81 41.57
N SER A 25 -2.66 65.88 40.79
CA SER A 25 -3.11 65.78 39.40
C SER A 25 -2.07 65.09 38.51
N LEU A 26 -0.78 65.30 38.78
CA LEU A 26 0.34 64.68 38.09
C LEU A 26 0.44 63.18 38.44
N ASN A 27 0.34 62.83 39.73
CA ASN A 27 0.27 61.43 40.16
C ASN A 27 -0.93 60.70 39.54
N ARG A 28 -2.10 61.35 39.46
CA ARG A 28 -3.29 60.76 38.83
C ARG A 28 -3.07 60.49 37.33
N LYS A 29 -2.37 61.36 36.60
CA LYS A 29 -2.01 61.14 35.18
C LYS A 29 -1.02 59.98 35.02
N ILE A 30 0.01 59.90 35.87
CA ILE A 30 0.98 58.79 35.85
C ILE A 30 0.28 57.45 36.12
N VAL A 31 -0.60 57.41 37.12
CA VAL A 31 -1.40 56.20 37.44
C VAL A 31 -2.30 55.81 36.27
N PHE A 32 -2.91 56.77 35.58
CA PHE A 32 -3.72 56.49 34.38
C PHE A 32 -2.89 55.89 33.24
N VAL A 33 -1.69 56.42 32.97
CA VAL A 33 -0.80 55.89 31.94
C VAL A 33 -0.31 54.48 32.29
N LEU A 34 0.07 54.25 33.55
CA LEU A 34 0.45 52.92 34.04
C LEU A 34 -0.70 51.91 33.94
N ALA A 35 -1.93 52.32 34.27
CA ALA A 35 -3.11 51.47 34.15
C ALA A 35 -3.38 51.07 32.69
N ILE A 36 -3.26 52.00 31.74
CA ILE A 36 -3.43 51.71 30.31
C ILE A 36 -2.36 50.72 29.83
N LEU A 37 -1.09 50.94 30.20
CA LEU A 37 0.00 50.01 29.87
C LEU A 37 -0.22 48.62 30.46
N ALA A 38 -0.70 48.54 31.71
CA ALA A 38 -1.02 47.28 32.35
C ALA A 38 -2.13 46.52 31.62
N ILE A 39 -3.20 47.22 31.20
CA ILE A 39 -4.31 46.61 30.45
C ILE A 39 -3.84 46.08 29.08
N VAL A 40 -3.05 46.86 28.34
CA VAL A 40 -2.50 46.43 27.04
C VAL A 40 -1.54 45.25 27.20
N GLY A 41 -0.70 45.28 28.23
CA GLY A 41 0.19 44.18 28.58
C GLY A 41 -0.56 42.89 28.90
N LEU A 42 -1.59 42.98 29.76
CA LEU A 42 -2.47 41.86 30.10
C LEU A 42 -3.22 41.32 28.89
N SER A 43 -3.72 42.19 28.01
CA SER A 43 -4.43 41.77 26.79
C SER A 43 -3.52 40.99 25.84
N THR A 44 -2.29 41.47 25.65
CA THR A 44 -1.31 40.84 24.76
C THR A 44 -0.85 39.50 25.36
N ALA A 45 -0.56 39.46 26.66
CA ALA A 45 -0.18 38.24 27.37
C ALA A 45 -1.30 37.19 27.37
N SER A 46 -2.55 37.61 27.56
CA SER A 46 -3.72 36.73 27.49
C SER A 46 -3.89 36.13 26.10
N THR A 47 -3.75 36.95 25.06
CA THR A 47 -3.83 36.48 23.66
C THR A 47 -2.72 35.46 23.36
N LEU A 48 -1.49 35.72 23.78
CA LEU A 48 -0.37 34.80 23.62
C LEU A 48 -0.57 33.50 24.42
N GLY A 49 -1.11 33.59 25.64
CA GLY A 49 -1.43 32.43 26.47
C GLY A 49 -2.50 31.53 25.86
N ILE A 50 -3.57 32.11 25.31
CA ILE A 50 -4.64 31.35 24.64
C ILE A 50 -4.11 30.68 23.38
N VAL A 51 -3.32 31.38 22.56
CA VAL A 51 -2.71 30.81 21.35
C VAL A 51 -1.76 29.66 21.70
N SER A 52 -0.98 29.80 22.79
CA SER A 52 -0.09 28.74 23.26
C SER A 52 -0.81 27.52 23.82
N LEU A 53 -2.03 27.69 24.35
CA LEU A 53 -2.81 26.60 24.94
C LEU A 53 -3.70 25.86 23.92
N LEU A 54 -4.12 26.56 22.86
CA LEU A 54 -4.98 26.01 21.80
C LEU A 54 -4.22 25.47 20.59
N GLN A 55 -2.91 25.73 20.47
CA GLN A 55 -2.12 25.06 19.45
C GLN A 55 -2.10 23.55 19.78
N PRO A 56 -2.63 22.68 18.90
CA PRO A 56 -2.30 21.26 19.00
C PRO A 56 -0.77 21.15 18.94
N ASP A 57 -0.20 20.14 19.60
CA ASP A 57 1.19 19.71 19.35
C ASP A 57 1.29 19.26 17.87
N VAL A 58 1.35 20.23 16.97
CA VAL A 58 1.84 20.03 15.61
C VAL A 58 3.33 19.93 15.77
N GLU A 59 3.77 18.71 16.08
CA GLU A 59 5.12 18.28 15.77
C GLU A 59 5.33 18.59 14.29
N TYR A 60 6.01 19.71 14.01
CA TYR A 60 6.38 20.09 12.67
C TYR A 60 7.20 18.92 12.16
N VAL A 61 6.59 18.08 11.31
CA VAL A 61 7.28 16.94 10.74
C VAL A 61 8.53 17.51 10.09
N ASP A 62 9.68 17.10 10.62
CA ASP A 62 10.96 17.61 10.16
C ASP A 62 10.97 17.47 8.65
N LYS A 63 11.23 18.56 7.93
CA LYS A 63 11.21 18.55 6.46
C LYS A 63 12.12 17.44 5.93
N ARG A 64 13.18 17.09 6.68
CA ARG A 64 14.01 15.91 6.43
C ARG A 64 13.26 14.59 6.53
N ALA A 65 12.45 14.37 7.56
CA ALA A 65 11.67 13.15 7.71
C ALA A 65 10.63 12.99 6.59
N LEU A 66 9.98 14.08 6.18
CA LEU A 66 9.08 14.07 5.02
C LEU A 66 9.82 13.76 3.71
N THR A 67 10.99 14.35 3.49
CA THR A 67 11.77 14.06 2.27
C THR A 67 12.26 12.62 2.24
N LEU A 68 12.69 12.07 3.37
CA LEU A 68 13.12 10.67 3.48
C LEU A 68 11.97 9.71 3.23
N LEU A 69 10.79 9.99 3.81
CA LEU A 69 9.61 9.15 3.60
C LEU A 69 9.14 9.20 2.15
N GLN A 70 9.23 10.37 1.49
CA GLN A 70 8.86 10.51 0.09
C GLN A 70 9.84 9.77 -0.83
N GLU A 71 11.14 9.82 -0.53
CA GLU A 71 12.16 9.03 -1.22
C GLU A 71 11.93 7.52 -1.05
N GLU A 72 11.57 7.07 0.16
CA GLU A 72 11.23 5.68 0.43
C GLU A 72 9.97 5.25 -0.33
N VAL A 73 8.91 6.06 -0.34
CA VAL A 73 7.68 5.78 -1.12
C VAL A 73 7.97 5.71 -2.62
N ASP A 74 8.81 6.60 -3.15
CA ASP A 74 9.20 6.56 -4.56
C ASP A 74 10.06 5.33 -4.88
N ALA A 75 10.97 4.95 -3.99
CA ALA A 75 11.75 3.72 -4.11
C ALA A 75 10.85 2.46 -4.06
N LEU A 76 9.91 2.39 -3.13
CA LEU A 76 8.94 1.29 -3.04
C LEU A 76 8.03 1.24 -4.27
N ARG A 77 7.56 2.39 -4.77
CA ARG A 77 6.75 2.46 -5.99
C ARG A 77 7.54 1.94 -7.19
N LYS A 78 8.81 2.34 -7.30
CA LYS A 78 9.70 1.87 -8.36
C LYS A 78 9.90 0.35 -8.27
N GLN A 79 10.16 -0.18 -7.07
CA GLN A 79 10.30 -1.61 -6.84
C GLN A 79 9.00 -2.38 -7.16
N ALA A 80 7.84 -1.81 -6.83
CA ALA A 80 6.54 -2.39 -7.14
C ALA A 80 6.29 -2.42 -8.66
N THR A 81 6.65 -1.36 -9.38
CA THR A 81 6.55 -1.32 -10.85
C THR A 81 7.50 -2.32 -11.52
N GLU A 82 8.75 -2.41 -11.07
CA GLU A 82 9.71 -3.39 -11.58
C GLU A 82 9.26 -4.84 -11.29
N SER A 83 8.66 -5.08 -10.11
CA SER A 83 8.08 -6.38 -9.75
C SER A 83 6.86 -6.72 -10.61
N ALA A 84 5.99 -5.75 -10.91
CA ALA A 84 4.85 -5.94 -11.79
C ALA A 84 5.28 -6.25 -13.25
N GLU A 85 6.30 -5.56 -13.74
CA GLU A 85 6.87 -5.79 -15.07
C GLU A 85 7.53 -7.18 -15.18
N SER A 86 8.33 -7.57 -14.18
CA SER A 86 8.95 -8.91 -14.15
C SER A 86 7.91 -10.02 -14.06
N PHE A 87 6.81 -9.83 -13.32
CA PHE A 87 5.69 -10.77 -13.29
C PHE A 87 4.99 -10.86 -14.66
N SER A 88 4.77 -9.72 -15.32
CA SER A 88 4.20 -9.69 -16.67
C SER A 88 5.08 -10.43 -17.68
N GLN A 89 6.40 -10.22 -17.63
CA GLN A 89 7.35 -10.93 -18.49
C GLN A 89 7.39 -12.43 -18.19
N ALA A 90 7.42 -12.83 -16.91
CA ALA A 90 7.38 -14.23 -16.52
C ALA A 90 6.10 -14.93 -17.01
N LYS A 91 4.95 -14.26 -16.90
CA LYS A 91 3.68 -14.74 -17.44
C LYS A 91 3.73 -14.90 -18.96
N GLN A 92 4.26 -13.92 -19.69
CA GLN A 92 4.39 -14.00 -21.14
C GLN A 92 5.29 -15.17 -21.58
N ILE A 93 6.44 -15.36 -20.92
CA ILE A 93 7.36 -16.47 -21.20
C ILE A 93 6.67 -17.81 -20.92
N LEU A 94 5.87 -17.89 -19.85
CA LEU A 94 5.15 -19.10 -19.47
C LEU A 94 4.01 -19.42 -20.45
N ASP A 95 3.24 -18.41 -20.86
CA ASP A 95 2.19 -18.53 -21.86
C ASP A 95 2.76 -18.96 -23.22
N SER A 96 3.94 -18.45 -23.60
CA SER A 96 4.68 -18.88 -24.79
C SER A 96 5.62 -20.06 -24.56
N SER A 97 5.61 -20.67 -23.38
CA SER A 97 6.63 -21.66 -23.03
C SER A 97 6.52 -22.88 -23.91
N SER A 98 7.65 -23.54 -24.10
CA SER A 98 7.73 -24.82 -24.81
C SER A 98 6.74 -25.84 -24.26
N ALA A 99 6.36 -25.77 -22.97
CA ALA A 99 5.39 -26.67 -22.36
C ALA A 99 3.97 -26.50 -22.93
N THR A 100 3.53 -25.25 -23.15
CA THR A 100 2.21 -24.96 -23.73
C THR A 100 2.14 -25.33 -25.20
N ALA A 101 3.19 -25.00 -25.96
CA ALA A 101 3.33 -25.42 -27.37
C ALA A 101 3.45 -26.95 -27.50
N PHE A 102 4.16 -27.61 -26.58
CA PHE A 102 4.27 -29.06 -26.57
C PHE A 102 2.94 -29.74 -26.22
N LYS A 103 2.18 -29.18 -25.27
CA LYS A 103 0.82 -29.64 -24.95
C LYS A 103 -0.09 -29.58 -26.18
N SER A 104 -0.07 -28.50 -26.96
CA SER A 104 -0.88 -28.41 -28.17
C SER A 104 -0.47 -29.47 -29.21
N VAL A 105 0.83 -29.66 -29.43
CA VAL A 105 1.33 -30.71 -30.35
C VAL A 105 0.88 -32.11 -29.91
N LEU A 106 0.93 -32.42 -28.61
CA LEU A 106 0.47 -33.72 -28.09
C LEU A 106 -1.05 -33.90 -28.25
N LEU A 107 -1.83 -32.85 -28.06
CA LEU A 107 -3.28 -32.89 -28.29
C LEU A 107 -3.60 -33.16 -29.78
N ASP A 108 -2.92 -32.45 -30.69
CA ASP A 108 -3.07 -32.66 -32.13
C ASP A 108 -2.65 -34.07 -32.54
N GLN A 109 -1.57 -34.59 -31.95
CA GLN A 109 -1.12 -35.97 -32.17
C GLN A 109 -2.16 -36.99 -31.72
N GLU A 110 -2.76 -36.81 -30.54
CA GLU A 110 -3.79 -37.73 -30.04
C GLU A 110 -5.06 -37.69 -30.90
N GLN A 111 -5.44 -36.51 -31.40
CA GLN A 111 -6.57 -36.38 -32.34
C GLN A 111 -6.28 -37.09 -33.68
N SER A 112 -5.07 -36.94 -34.22
CA SER A 112 -4.63 -37.67 -35.40
C SER A 112 -4.66 -39.19 -35.15
N TYR A 113 -4.14 -39.65 -34.02
CA TYR A 113 -4.15 -41.07 -33.66
C TYR A 113 -5.57 -41.66 -33.60
N GLN A 114 -6.55 -40.94 -33.04
CA GLN A 114 -7.96 -41.35 -33.03
C GLN A 114 -8.54 -41.48 -34.45
N SER A 115 -8.26 -40.49 -35.31
CA SER A 115 -8.69 -40.51 -36.71
C SER A 115 -8.12 -41.72 -37.45
N HIS A 116 -6.81 -41.97 -37.29
CA HIS A 116 -6.12 -43.09 -37.90
C HIS A 116 -6.66 -44.45 -37.41
N LEU A 117 -6.86 -44.63 -36.10
CA LEU A 117 -7.43 -45.87 -35.56
C LEU A 117 -8.88 -46.08 -36.01
N THR A 118 -9.67 -45.02 -36.12
CA THR A 118 -11.06 -45.11 -36.60
C THR A 118 -11.11 -45.49 -38.08
N ALA A 119 -10.26 -44.89 -38.91
CA ALA A 119 -10.13 -45.24 -40.32
C ALA A 119 -9.64 -46.69 -40.50
N LEU A 120 -8.65 -47.11 -39.71
CA LEU A 120 -8.16 -48.49 -39.70
C LEU A 120 -9.27 -49.46 -39.31
N LYS A 121 -10.04 -49.16 -38.26
CA LYS A 121 -11.18 -49.96 -37.82
C LYS A 121 -12.22 -50.15 -38.92
N GLN A 122 -12.54 -49.07 -39.62
CA GLN A 122 -13.47 -49.10 -40.73
C GLN A 122 -12.92 -49.94 -41.89
N GLY A 123 -11.65 -49.74 -42.27
CA GLY A 123 -10.99 -50.53 -43.29
C GLY A 123 -10.96 -52.04 -42.95
N MET A 124 -10.69 -52.39 -41.69
CA MET A 124 -10.76 -53.78 -41.22
C MET A 124 -12.17 -54.36 -41.35
N ARG A 125 -13.21 -53.58 -41.03
CA ARG A 125 -14.61 -53.99 -41.23
C ARG A 125 -14.96 -54.22 -42.69
N ASP A 126 -14.48 -53.37 -43.58
CA ASP A 126 -14.76 -53.51 -45.00
C ASP A 126 -14.02 -54.70 -45.61
N LEU A 127 -12.75 -54.91 -45.22
CA LEU A 127 -12.00 -56.12 -45.57
C LEU A 127 -12.65 -57.39 -45.04
N ALA A 128 -13.17 -57.37 -43.81
CA ALA A 128 -13.81 -58.54 -43.23
C ALA A 128 -15.13 -58.93 -43.93
N ARG A 129 -15.73 -58.03 -44.70
CA ARG A 129 -16.89 -58.35 -45.55
C ARG A 129 -16.48 -58.97 -46.89
N MET A 130 -15.25 -58.75 -47.33
CA MET A 130 -14.73 -59.22 -48.62
C MET A 130 -14.03 -60.58 -48.54
N LEU A 131 -13.47 -60.96 -47.38
CA LEU A 131 -12.77 -62.24 -47.21
C LEU A 131 -13.59 -63.28 -46.41
N PRO A 132 -13.80 -64.50 -46.91
CA PRO A 132 -14.46 -65.57 -46.16
C PRO A 132 -13.63 -65.99 -44.93
N GLY A 133 -14.27 -66.19 -43.78
CA GLY A 133 -13.63 -66.58 -42.53
C GLY A 133 -13.03 -65.42 -41.69
N SER A 134 -13.04 -64.19 -42.20
CA SER A 134 -12.44 -63.02 -41.54
C SER A 134 -13.28 -62.41 -40.40
N ARG A 135 -14.50 -62.91 -40.16
CA ARG A 135 -15.39 -62.44 -39.08
C ARG A 135 -14.80 -62.70 -37.69
N THR A 136 -14.18 -63.87 -37.50
CA THR A 136 -13.55 -64.23 -36.22
C THR A 136 -12.35 -63.33 -35.91
N TRP A 137 -11.59 -62.95 -36.94
CA TRP A 137 -10.50 -61.98 -36.79
C TRP A 137 -11.04 -60.58 -36.46
N LEU A 138 -12.14 -60.16 -37.08
CA LEU A 138 -12.76 -58.88 -36.76
C LEU A 138 -13.14 -58.80 -35.27
N ASP A 139 -13.81 -59.82 -34.74
CA ASP A 139 -14.24 -59.82 -33.33
C ASP A 139 -13.06 -59.77 -32.36
N MET A 140 -11.96 -60.48 -32.65
CA MET A 140 -10.75 -60.48 -31.79
C MET A 140 -10.02 -59.12 -31.75
N TYR A 141 -10.10 -58.33 -32.82
CA TYR A 141 -9.37 -57.06 -32.92
C TYR A 141 -10.27 -55.83 -32.71
N ASP A 142 -11.59 -55.95 -32.85
CA ASP A 142 -12.52 -54.84 -32.58
C ASP A 142 -12.41 -54.38 -31.12
N GLU A 143 -12.33 -55.32 -30.18
CA GLU A 143 -12.17 -55.02 -28.75
C GLU A 143 -10.86 -54.28 -28.47
N GLN A 144 -9.73 -54.77 -28.99
CA GLN A 144 -8.43 -54.14 -28.80
C GLN A 144 -8.38 -52.72 -29.38
N MET A 145 -9.01 -52.52 -30.54
CA MET A 145 -9.07 -51.23 -31.20
C MET A 145 -10.02 -50.26 -30.49
N ASN A 146 -11.15 -50.75 -29.96
CA ASN A 146 -12.02 -49.98 -29.08
C ASN A 146 -11.27 -49.53 -27.82
N ALA A 147 -10.51 -50.44 -27.19
CA ALA A 147 -9.70 -50.12 -26.03
C ALA A 147 -8.64 -49.07 -26.36
N ALA A 148 -7.93 -49.19 -27.49
CA ALA A 148 -6.92 -48.23 -27.92
C ALA A 148 -7.51 -46.83 -28.18
N ILE A 149 -8.68 -46.74 -28.83
CA ILE A 149 -9.41 -45.48 -29.03
C ILE A 149 -9.85 -44.89 -27.68
N ALA A 150 -10.39 -45.71 -26.78
CA ALA A 150 -10.82 -45.24 -25.46
C ALA A 150 -9.64 -44.71 -24.62
N GLN A 151 -8.50 -45.40 -24.64
CA GLN A 151 -7.27 -44.95 -23.97
C GLN A 151 -6.76 -43.64 -24.57
N SER A 152 -6.81 -43.51 -25.90
CA SER A 152 -6.45 -42.29 -26.61
C SER A 152 -7.31 -41.09 -26.19
N VAL A 153 -8.62 -41.26 -26.12
CA VAL A 153 -9.56 -40.24 -25.62
C VAL A 153 -9.26 -39.89 -24.16
N ALA A 154 -8.93 -40.87 -23.33
CA ALA A 154 -8.56 -40.65 -21.93
C ALA A 154 -7.26 -39.81 -21.81
N ARG A 155 -6.23 -40.11 -22.60
CA ARG A 155 -4.99 -39.32 -22.66
C ARG A 155 -5.24 -37.90 -23.13
N SER A 156 -6.06 -37.71 -24.17
CA SER A 156 -6.45 -36.37 -24.64
C SER A 156 -7.11 -35.54 -23.52
N LYS A 157 -8.02 -36.14 -22.75
CA LYS A 157 -8.65 -35.48 -21.58
C LYS A 157 -7.64 -35.12 -20.50
N GLN A 158 -6.72 -36.04 -20.18
CA GLN A 158 -5.66 -35.79 -19.21
C GLN A 158 -4.76 -34.63 -19.65
N LEU A 159 -4.30 -34.66 -20.90
CA LEU A 159 -3.48 -33.59 -21.50
C LEU A 159 -4.21 -32.24 -21.47
N ALA A 160 -5.50 -32.21 -21.83
CA ALA A 160 -6.31 -31.01 -21.81
C ALA A 160 -6.40 -30.39 -20.40
N ALA A 161 -6.47 -31.23 -19.36
CA ALA A 161 -6.54 -30.79 -17.96
C ALA A 161 -5.21 -30.26 -17.39
N LEU A 162 -4.06 -30.55 -18.00
CA LEU A 162 -2.76 -30.07 -17.53
C LEU A 162 -2.68 -28.54 -17.61
N GLN A 163 -2.34 -27.87 -16.50
CA GLN A 163 -2.06 -26.44 -16.49
C GLN A 163 -0.58 -26.21 -16.81
N THR A 164 -0.30 -25.64 -18.00
CA THR A 164 1.07 -25.30 -18.43
C THR A 164 1.41 -23.83 -18.19
N ASN A 165 0.40 -23.00 -17.87
CA ASN A 165 0.54 -21.56 -17.68
C ASN A 165 0.52 -21.12 -16.20
N ALA A 166 0.57 -22.06 -15.25
CA ALA A 166 0.52 -21.76 -13.82
C ALA A 166 1.93 -21.70 -13.23
N LEU A 167 2.28 -20.60 -12.57
CA LEU A 167 3.50 -20.52 -11.77
C LEU A 167 3.41 -21.53 -10.61
N PRO A 168 4.51 -22.22 -10.25
CA PRO A 168 4.56 -22.98 -9.01
C PRO A 168 4.23 -22.01 -7.88
N ILE A 169 3.13 -22.27 -7.16
CA ILE A 169 2.87 -21.56 -5.91
C ILE A 169 4.12 -21.75 -5.05
N PRO A 170 4.78 -20.68 -4.56
CA PRO A 170 5.86 -20.83 -3.62
C PRO A 170 5.30 -21.63 -2.44
N GLN A 171 5.61 -22.92 -2.37
CA GLN A 171 5.30 -23.68 -1.18
C GLN A 171 6.05 -22.97 -0.07
N ALA A 172 5.31 -22.50 0.93
CA ALA A 172 5.90 -21.90 2.12
C ALA A 172 7.02 -22.82 2.58
N ILE A 173 8.26 -22.33 2.56
CA ILE A 173 9.42 -23.08 3.02
C ILE A 173 9.06 -23.56 4.43
N PRO A 174 9.00 -24.88 4.70
CA PRO A 174 8.74 -25.37 6.04
C PRO A 174 9.95 -24.97 6.90
N GLY A 175 9.78 -23.90 7.68
CA GLY A 175 10.84 -23.37 8.53
C GLY A 175 10.79 -21.88 8.90
N GLN A 176 9.93 -21.04 8.30
CA GLN A 176 9.86 -19.61 8.65
C GLN A 176 8.63 -19.19 9.47
N ALA A 177 7.90 -20.15 10.06
CA ALA A 177 6.82 -19.85 11.00
C ALA A 177 7.31 -20.00 12.44
N ALA A 178 8.17 -19.10 12.92
CA ALA A 178 8.30 -18.74 14.34
C ALA A 178 9.42 -17.73 14.55
N THR A 179 9.12 -16.43 14.42
CA THR A 179 9.71 -15.34 15.25
C THR A 179 9.02 -14.01 14.93
N ALA A 180 7.70 -13.95 15.08
CA ALA A 180 6.98 -12.68 15.12
C ALA A 180 5.78 -12.77 16.05
N SER A 181 6.06 -12.91 17.36
CA SER A 181 5.14 -12.53 18.43
C SER A 181 5.98 -12.40 19.70
N LYS A 182 6.46 -11.20 20.03
CA LYS A 182 5.80 -10.16 20.88
C LYS A 182 6.36 -10.26 22.31
N PRO A 183 6.33 -9.20 23.15
CA PRO A 183 6.25 -7.76 22.92
C PRO A 183 7.61 -7.04 22.97
#